data_AF-A0A944Y7Z9-F1
#
_entry.id   AF-A0A944Y7Z9-F1
#
_cell.length_a   1.000
_cell.length_b   1.000
_cell.length_c   1.000
_cell.angle_alpha   90.00
_cell.angle_beta   90.00
_cell.angle_gamma   90.00
#
_symmetry.space_group_name_H-M   'P 1'
#
loop_
_entity.id
_entity.type
_entity.pdbx_description
1 polymer ?
#
loop_
_entity_poly.entity_id
_entity_poly.type
_entity_poly.pdbx_seq_one_letter_code
_entity_poly.pdbx_strand_id
1 'polypeptide(L)'
;MKIKRILILPLFFTLFGNSAFSGEQKMLLENEKNTIGVFQKNVRSVVNVSNIQIARRGVFDFNPMAIPAGAGSGFIWDKEGHIVTNYHVIANGDSFLVSFHKEKKQYKAKVVGVEPKKDIAVLKLVELPSNLSPIQTGSSQALVVGQKAI
;
A
#
# COMPACT_ATOMS: atom_id res chain seq x y z
N MET A 1 -23.79 -8.85 72.19
CA MET A 1 -24.87 -7.96 71.69
C MET A 1 -24.65 -7.76 70.19
N LYS A 2 -25.59 -8.27 69.36
CA LYS A 2 -25.85 -8.09 67.90
C LYS A 2 -24.65 -7.76 66.97
N ILE A 3 -24.41 -8.50 65.88
CA ILE A 3 -25.14 -8.36 64.60
C ILE A 3 -24.88 -9.58 63.70
N LYS A 4 -25.96 -10.10 63.10
CA LYS A 4 -26.01 -11.18 62.08
C LYS A 4 -25.34 -10.72 60.77
N ARG A 5 -24.53 -11.59 60.16
CA ARG A 5 -24.30 -11.57 58.70
C ARG A 5 -24.44 -13.00 58.15
N ILE A 6 -25.57 -13.21 57.49
CA ILE A 6 -25.88 -14.33 56.62
C ILE A 6 -25.06 -14.09 55.33
N LEU A 7 -24.23 -15.05 54.94
CA LEU A 7 -23.72 -15.13 53.56
C LEU A 7 -24.03 -16.52 53.03
N ILE A 8 -24.88 -16.55 52.01
CA ILE A 8 -25.43 -17.73 51.36
C ILE A 8 -24.32 -18.42 50.54
N LEU A 9 -24.23 -19.75 50.69
CA LEU A 9 -23.40 -20.67 49.91
C LEU A 9 -23.74 -20.57 48.40
N PRO A 10 -22.78 -20.58 47.46
CA PRO A 10 -23.11 -20.50 46.05
C PRO A 10 -23.67 -21.84 45.55
N LEU A 11 -24.84 -21.79 44.90
CA LEU A 11 -25.44 -22.92 44.22
C LEU A 11 -24.67 -23.15 42.91
N PHE A 12 -23.96 -24.28 42.84
CA PHE A 12 -23.34 -24.80 41.63
C PHE A 12 -24.42 -25.05 40.57
N PHE A 13 -24.37 -24.35 39.44
CA PHE A 13 -25.17 -24.68 38.26
C PHE A 13 -24.22 -24.91 37.08
N THR A 14 -23.89 -26.18 36.85
CA THR A 14 -23.14 -26.66 35.70
C THR A 14 -24.05 -26.88 34.49
N LEU A 15 -23.46 -26.72 33.31
CA LEU A 15 -23.86 -27.21 31.98
C LEU A 15 -24.88 -26.37 31.20
N PHE A 16 -24.37 -25.59 30.23
CA PHE A 16 -24.52 -25.91 28.81
C PHE A 16 -23.49 -25.08 28.02
N GLY A 17 -22.38 -25.73 27.65
CA GLY A 17 -21.45 -25.19 26.67
C GLY A 17 -22.02 -25.37 25.28
N ASN A 18 -22.44 -24.29 24.64
CA ASN A 18 -22.64 -24.24 23.19
C ASN A 18 -21.51 -23.40 22.59
N SER A 19 -20.32 -23.99 22.58
CA SER A 19 -19.18 -23.50 21.81
C SER A 19 -18.93 -24.48 20.67
N ALA A 20 -19.77 -24.43 19.64
CA ALA A 20 -19.50 -25.15 18.38
C ALA A 20 -20.12 -24.42 17.19
N PHE A 21 -19.83 -23.12 17.08
CA PHE A 21 -19.76 -22.46 15.78
C PHE A 21 -18.37 -21.84 15.65
N SER A 22 -17.35 -22.70 15.71
CA SER A 22 -16.03 -22.36 15.21
C SER A 22 -16.10 -22.54 13.71
N GLY A 23 -16.29 -21.44 12.98
CA GLY A 23 -16.28 -21.45 11.53
C GLY A 23 -15.04 -22.16 11.01
N GLU A 24 -15.19 -22.92 9.93
CA GLU A 24 -14.11 -23.66 9.26
C GLU A 24 -12.80 -22.88 9.28
N GLN A 25 -11.86 -23.33 10.11
CA GLN A 25 -10.47 -22.91 10.01
C GLN A 25 -9.93 -23.55 8.72
N LYS A 26 -10.08 -22.85 7.59
CA LYS A 26 -9.50 -23.29 6.32
C LYS A 26 -7.98 -23.39 6.51
N MET A 27 -7.47 -24.62 6.62
CA MET A 27 -6.03 -24.85 6.73
C MET A 27 -5.36 -24.41 5.43
N LEU A 28 -4.62 -23.30 5.51
CA LEU A 28 -3.86 -22.76 4.38
C LEU A 28 -2.65 -23.64 4.08
N LEU A 29 -2.40 -23.87 2.80
CA LEU A 29 -1.17 -24.48 2.31
C LEU A 29 0.02 -23.56 2.62
N GLU A 30 1.21 -24.12 2.82
CA GLU A 30 2.44 -23.34 3.07
C GLU A 30 2.70 -22.29 1.97
N ASN A 31 2.43 -22.66 0.71
CA ASN A 31 2.56 -21.74 -0.41
C ASN A 31 1.59 -20.55 -0.34
N GLU A 32 0.37 -20.75 0.18
CA GLU A 32 -0.61 -19.69 0.37
C GLU A 32 -0.19 -18.77 1.52
N LYS A 33 0.26 -19.34 2.64
CA LYS A 33 0.81 -18.58 3.77
C LYS A 33 1.99 -17.71 3.33
N ASN A 34 2.89 -18.25 2.52
CA ASN A 34 4.02 -17.52 1.96
C ASN A 34 3.56 -16.33 1.09
N THR A 35 2.63 -16.54 0.16
CA THR A 35 2.05 -15.48 -0.68
C THR A 35 1.38 -14.39 0.17
N ILE A 36 0.58 -14.78 1.16
CA ILE A 36 -0.09 -13.85 2.07
C ILE A 36 0.92 -13.03 2.87
N GLY A 37 1.97 -13.68 3.38
CA GLY A 37 3.04 -13.01 4.12
C GLY A 37 3.78 -11.98 3.27
N VAL A 38 4.12 -12.31 2.03
CA VAL A 38 4.75 -11.37 1.08
C VAL A 38 3.83 -10.17 0.83
N PHE A 39 2.55 -10.41 0.55
CA PHE A 39 1.60 -9.33 0.33
C PHE A 39 1.44 -8.42 1.56
N GLN A 40 1.17 -8.99 2.73
CA GLN A 40 0.94 -8.23 3.97
C GLN A 40 2.14 -7.37 4.36
N LYS A 41 3.36 -7.87 4.12
CA LYS A 41 4.60 -7.16 4.41
C LYS A 41 4.86 -5.99 3.46
N ASN A 42 4.50 -6.12 2.18
CA ASN A 42 4.92 -5.18 1.13
C ASN A 42 3.81 -4.26 0.60
N VAL A 43 2.53 -4.55 0.86
CA VAL A 43 1.40 -3.77 0.30
C VAL A 43 1.47 -2.27 0.67
N ARG A 44 2.04 -1.93 1.83
CA ARG A 44 2.22 -0.53 2.26
C ARG A 44 3.37 0.18 1.55
N SER A 45 4.24 -0.55 0.86
CA SER A 45 5.36 -0.02 0.09
C SER A 45 4.97 0.32 -1.34
N VAL A 46 3.84 -0.21 -1.83
CA VAL A 46 3.34 0.00 -3.19
C VAL A 46 2.42 1.20 -3.23
N VAL A 47 2.54 2.00 -4.29
CA VAL A 47 1.75 3.20 -4.53
C VAL A 47 1.17 3.20 -5.94
N ASN A 48 0.05 3.89 -6.11
CA ASN A 48 -0.46 4.24 -7.43
C ASN A 48 0.15 5.57 -7.86
N VAL A 49 0.63 5.64 -9.09
CA VAL A 49 1.18 6.84 -9.73
C VAL A 49 0.24 7.24 -10.86
N SER A 50 -0.43 8.37 -10.70
CA SER A 50 -1.31 8.95 -11.72
C SER A 50 -0.61 10.10 -12.41
N ASN A 51 -0.66 10.11 -13.74
CA ASN A 51 -0.15 11.17 -14.57
C ASN A 51 -1.31 12.06 -15.05
N ILE A 52 -1.17 13.37 -14.86
CA ILE A 52 -2.15 14.39 -15.21
C ILE A 52 -1.58 15.27 -16.32
N GLN A 53 -2.30 15.36 -17.44
CA GLN A 53 -2.04 16.31 -18.51
C GLN A 53 -2.88 17.56 -18.33
N ILE A 54 -2.31 18.70 -18.67
CA ILE A 54 -3.00 19.98 -18.66
C ILE A 54 -3.45 20.29 -20.09
N ALA A 55 -4.74 20.08 -20.35
CA ALA A 55 -5.35 20.45 -21.62
C ALA A 55 -5.83 21.91 -21.59
N ARG A 56 -5.49 22.68 -22.63
CA ARG A 56 -6.01 24.03 -22.88
C ARG A 56 -6.87 23.99 -24.13
N ARG A 57 -8.15 24.36 -24.03
CA ARG A 57 -9.07 24.33 -25.18
C ARG A 57 -9.01 25.68 -25.92
N GLY A 58 -7.93 25.90 -26.66
CA GLY A 58 -7.74 27.08 -27.51
C GLY A 58 -6.84 28.16 -26.91
N VAL A 59 -6.47 29.15 -27.74
CA VAL A 59 -5.43 30.14 -27.45
C VAL A 59 -5.85 31.18 -26.38
N PHE A 60 -7.16 31.31 -26.13
CA PHE A 60 -7.75 32.27 -25.18
C PHE A 60 -8.39 31.62 -23.93
N ASP A 61 -8.19 30.32 -23.73
CA ASP A 61 -8.81 29.61 -22.62
C ASP A 61 -7.95 29.74 -21.35
N PHE A 62 -8.38 30.61 -20.44
CA PHE A 62 -7.65 30.96 -19.22
C PHE A 62 -7.82 29.94 -18.09
N ASN A 63 -8.66 28.90 -18.28
CA ASN A 63 -8.88 27.87 -17.28
C ASN A 63 -8.35 26.50 -17.75
N PRO A 64 -7.06 26.19 -17.51
CA PRO A 64 -6.49 24.90 -17.87
C PRO A 64 -7.21 23.75 -17.16
N MET A 65 -7.64 22.72 -17.91
CA MET A 65 -8.25 21.52 -17.35
C MET A 65 -7.20 20.44 -17.11
N ALA A 66 -7.16 19.91 -15.89
CA ALA A 66 -6.37 18.75 -15.52
C ALA A 66 -7.10 17.46 -15.93
N ILE A 67 -6.56 16.71 -16.88
CA ILE A 67 -7.11 15.46 -17.39
C ILE A 67 -6.17 14.31 -16.99
N PRO A 68 -6.67 13.24 -16.34
CA PRO A 68 -5.89 12.02 -16.14
C PRO A 68 -5.47 11.45 -17.48
N ALA A 69 -4.16 11.36 -17.72
CA ALA A 69 -3.58 10.89 -18.97
C ALA A 69 -3.11 9.43 -18.89
N GLY A 70 -2.79 8.97 -17.69
CA GLY A 70 -2.35 7.61 -17.45
C GLY A 70 -2.25 7.29 -15.97
N ALA A 71 -2.19 6.00 -15.66
CA ALA A 71 -1.94 5.51 -14.31
C ALA A 71 -1.00 4.31 -14.39
N GLY A 72 -0.18 4.15 -13.36
CA GLY A 72 0.73 3.04 -13.18
C GLY A 72 1.02 2.80 -11.70
N SER A 73 1.96 1.92 -11.42
CA SER A 73 2.39 1.63 -10.06
C SER A 73 3.80 2.14 -9.81
N GLY A 74 4.12 2.30 -8.54
CA GLY A 74 5.48 2.53 -8.07
C GLY A 74 5.64 1.98 -6.67
N PHE A 75 6.83 2.14 -6.12
CA PHE A 75 7.11 1.77 -4.74
C PHE A 75 7.97 2.81 -4.03
N ILE A 76 7.79 2.87 -2.72
CA ILE A 76 8.51 3.77 -1.82
C ILE A 76 9.95 3.27 -1.69
N TRP A 77 10.91 4.12 -2.07
CA TRP A 77 12.34 3.80 -2.01
C TRP A 77 12.95 4.08 -0.64
N ASP A 78 12.58 5.20 -0.03
CA ASP A 78 13.13 5.64 1.25
C ASP A 78 12.15 6.49 2.08
N LYS A 79 12.58 6.85 3.29
CA LYS A 79 11.82 7.70 4.21
C LYS A 79 11.80 9.17 3.82
N GLU A 80 12.59 9.56 2.84
CA GLU A 80 12.58 10.92 2.32
C GLU A 80 11.51 11.10 1.25
N GLY A 81 10.75 10.05 0.90
CA GLY A 81 9.63 10.15 -0.04
C GLY A 81 10.05 10.06 -1.50
N HIS A 82 11.16 9.36 -1.79
CA HIS A 82 11.45 8.95 -3.16
C HIS A 82 10.56 7.77 -3.56
N ILE A 83 9.98 7.85 -4.76
CA ILE A 83 9.17 6.80 -5.37
C ILE A 83 9.86 6.35 -6.65
N VAL A 84 10.07 5.05 -6.79
CA VAL A 84 10.57 4.45 -8.05
C VAL A 84 9.38 3.94 -8.85
N THR A 85 9.37 4.24 -10.14
CA THR A 85 8.35 3.80 -11.11
C THR A 85 8.99 3.61 -12.49
N ASN A 86 8.20 3.17 -13.46
CA ASN A 86 8.65 3.11 -14.83
C ASN A 86 8.64 4.49 -15.50
N TYR A 87 9.58 4.72 -16.41
CA TYR A 87 9.64 5.98 -17.16
C TYR A 87 8.40 6.18 -18.04
N HIS A 88 7.92 5.13 -18.69
CA HIS A 88 6.73 5.22 -19.56
C HIS A 88 5.46 5.66 -18.81
N VAL A 89 5.37 5.44 -17.49
CA VAL A 89 4.24 5.89 -16.66
C VAL A 89 4.18 7.42 -16.59
N ILE A 90 5.34 8.07 -16.58
CA ILE A 90 5.45 9.53 -16.38
C ILE A 90 5.74 10.32 -17.67
N ALA A 91 6.13 9.64 -18.75
CA ALA A 91 6.71 10.27 -19.95
C ALA A 91 5.85 11.37 -20.59
N ASN A 92 4.52 11.27 -20.52
CA ASN A 92 3.60 12.14 -21.24
C ASN A 92 2.75 13.05 -20.35
N GLY A 93 3.22 13.46 -19.18
CA GLY A 93 2.40 14.47 -18.51
C GLY A 93 3.07 15.36 -17.52
N ASP A 94 2.25 16.32 -17.11
CA ASP A 94 2.70 17.62 -16.63
C ASP A 94 2.75 17.65 -15.10
N SER A 95 1.96 16.78 -14.45
CA SER A 95 1.89 16.68 -13.00
C SER A 95 1.62 15.24 -12.57
N PHE A 96 2.22 14.85 -11.45
CA PHE A 96 2.14 13.49 -10.91
C PHE A 96 1.47 13.47 -9.55
N LEU A 97 0.51 12.57 -9.38
CA LEU A 97 -0.19 12.34 -8.12
C LEU A 97 0.07 10.91 -7.65
N VAL A 98 0.54 10.78 -6.41
CA VAL A 98 0.82 9.50 -5.76
C VAL A 98 -0.26 9.22 -4.73
N SER A 99 -0.84 8.02 -4.79
CA SER A 99 -1.86 7.56 -3.84
C SER A 99 -1.38 6.31 -3.11
N PHE A 100 -1.57 6.29 -1.79
CA PHE A 100 -1.11 5.21 -0.92
C PHE A 100 -2.23 4.22 -0.62
N HIS A 101 -1.86 2.97 -0.34
CA HIS A 101 -2.83 1.93 -0.02
C HIS A 101 -3.68 2.29 1.21
N LYS A 102 -5.01 2.23 1.06
CA LYS A 102 -6.02 2.60 2.07
C LYS A 102 -6.06 4.07 2.47
N GLU A 103 -5.36 4.94 1.76
CA GLU A 103 -5.43 6.39 1.98
C GLU A 103 -6.29 7.07 0.90
N LYS A 104 -7.11 8.03 1.32
CA LYS A 104 -7.88 8.87 0.38
C LYS A 104 -7.06 10.06 -0.12
N LYS A 105 -6.03 10.48 0.62
CA LYS A 105 -5.19 11.63 0.26
C LYS A 105 -4.26 11.24 -0.88
N GLN A 106 -4.16 12.15 -1.86
CA GLN A 106 -3.17 12.09 -2.92
C GLN A 106 -2.08 13.11 -2.67
N TYR A 107 -0.85 12.76 -3.05
CA TYR A 107 0.33 13.56 -2.82
C TYR A 107 0.94 13.97 -4.16
N LYS A 108 1.24 15.26 -4.32
CA LYS A 108 1.95 15.74 -5.51
C LYS A 108 3.39 15.24 -5.48
N ALA A 109 3.91 14.86 -6.64
CA ALA A 109 5.30 14.46 -6.79
C ALA A 109 5.99 15.23 -7.93
N LYS A 110 7.30 15.41 -7.79
CA LYS A 110 8.18 16.01 -8.80
C LYS A 110 9.15 14.96 -9.31
N VAL A 111 9.53 15.07 -10.58
CA VAL A 111 10.58 14.21 -11.16
C VAL A 111 11.93 14.61 -10.58
N VAL A 112 12.68 13.62 -10.08
CA VAL A 112 14.07 13.79 -9.62
C VAL A 112 15.03 13.42 -10.74
N GLY A 113 14.76 12.32 -11.44
CA GLY A 113 15.60 11.83 -12.51
C GLY A 113 14.94 10.70 -13.29
N VAL A 114 15.43 10.47 -14.51
CA VAL A 114 14.91 9.46 -15.43
C VAL A 114 16.05 8.76 -16.15
N GLU A 115 15.85 7.49 -16.50
CA GLU A 115 16.69 6.71 -17.39
C GLU A 115 15.79 5.99 -18.42
N PRO A 116 15.50 6.64 -19.56
CA PRO A 116 14.58 6.12 -20.57
C PRO A 116 15.00 4.77 -21.16
N LYS A 117 16.32 4.50 -21.31
CA LYS A 117 16.79 3.25 -21.92
C LYS A 117 16.54 2.02 -21.04
N LYS A 118 16.40 2.23 -19.73
CA LYS A 118 16.08 1.17 -18.76
C LYS A 118 14.63 1.24 -18.28
N ASP A 119 13.85 2.19 -18.80
CA ASP A 119 12.48 2.46 -18.40
C ASP A 119 12.31 2.71 -16.89
N ILE A 120 13.18 3.53 -16.31
CA ILE A 120 13.17 3.86 -14.87
C ILE A 120 12.99 5.36 -14.67
N ALA A 121 12.17 5.73 -13.68
CA ALA A 121 12.03 7.09 -13.19
C ALA A 121 11.99 7.14 -11.66
N VAL A 122 12.52 8.22 -11.10
CA VAL A 122 12.43 8.53 -9.67
C VAL A 122 11.64 9.82 -9.48
N LEU A 123 10.59 9.74 -8.68
CA LEU A 123 9.80 10.87 -8.23
C LEU A 123 10.10 11.19 -6.77
N LYS A 124 9.86 12.43 -6.36
CA LYS A 124 9.93 12.91 -4.97
C LYS A 124 8.61 13.52 -4.58
N LEU A 125 8.06 13.07 -3.45
CA LEU A 125 6.86 13.67 -2.88
C LEU A 125 7.15 15.11 -2.43
N VAL A 126 6.23 16.03 -2.76
CA VAL A 126 6.31 17.43 -2.31
C VAL A 126 5.98 17.55 -0.83
N GLU A 127 5.04 16.75 -0.35
CA GLU A 127 4.66 16.60 1.05
C GLU A 127 4.87 15.16 1.49
N LEU A 128 5.45 14.97 2.67
CA LEU A 128 5.71 13.65 3.23
C LEU A 128 4.49 13.13 4.01
N PRO A 129 4.00 11.91 3.71
CA PRO A 129 3.10 11.20 4.61
C PRO A 129 3.80 10.90 5.94
N SER A 130 3.02 10.82 7.02
CA SER A 130 3.56 10.52 8.35
C SER A 130 4.16 9.11 8.45
N ASN A 131 3.67 8.17 7.65
CA ASN A 131 4.03 6.75 7.74
C ASN A 131 4.42 6.16 6.37
N LEU A 132 5.61 6.51 5.87
CA LEU A 132 6.19 5.83 4.72
C LEU A 132 6.70 4.44 5.10
N SER A 133 6.48 3.44 4.24
CA SER A 133 6.99 2.08 4.41
C SER A 133 7.88 1.70 3.22
N PRO A 134 9.18 2.05 3.23
CA PRO A 134 10.08 1.74 2.14
C PRO A 134 10.13 0.25 1.84
N ILE A 135 10.26 -0.11 0.57
CA ILE A 135 10.40 -1.51 0.16
C ILE A 135 11.75 -2.05 0.62
N GLN A 136 11.79 -3.34 0.99
CA GLN A 136 13.06 -4.00 1.28
C GLN A 136 13.73 -4.41 -0.03
N THR A 137 14.97 -3.99 -0.23
CA THR A 137 15.74 -4.34 -1.41
C THR A 137 16.34 -5.74 -1.30
N GLY A 138 16.32 -6.47 -2.40
CA GLY A 138 16.98 -7.77 -2.54
C GLY A 138 18.17 -7.69 -3.51
N SER A 139 18.85 -8.83 -3.70
CA SER A 139 19.88 -9.00 -4.73
C SER A 139 19.31 -9.80 -5.91
N SER A 140 19.58 -9.34 -7.12
CA SER A 140 19.23 -10.06 -8.35
C SER A 140 20.33 -11.01 -8.85
N GLN A 141 21.55 -10.94 -8.27
CA GLN A 141 22.71 -11.69 -8.77
C GLN A 141 22.64 -13.21 -8.52
N ALA A 142 21.94 -13.61 -7.46
CA ALA A 142 21.86 -15.00 -7.02
C ALA A 142 20.52 -15.69 -7.34
N LEU A 143 19.69 -15.08 -8.21
CA LEU A 143 18.40 -15.65 -8.58
C LEU A 143 18.57 -16.89 -9.47
N VAL A 144 17.71 -17.88 -9.26
CA VAL A 144 17.70 -19.14 -10.02
C VAL A 144 16.42 -19.24 -10.86
N VAL A 145 16.53 -19.73 -12.10
CA VAL A 145 15.37 -19.96 -12.98
C VAL A 145 14.42 -20.97 -12.31
N GLY A 146 13.13 -20.63 -12.26
CA GLY A 146 12.10 -21.40 -11.58
C GLY A 146 11.86 -20.99 -10.12
N GLN A 147 12.66 -20.08 -9.56
CA GLN A 147 12.37 -19.47 -8.27
C GLN A 147 11.05 -18.68 -8.34
N LYS A 148 10.18 -18.89 -7.34
CA LYS A 148 8.87 -18.23 -7.24
C LYS A 148 9.05 -16.71 -7.06
N ALA A 149 8.34 -15.94 -7.89
CA ALA A 149 8.14 -14.50 -7.72
C ALA A 149 6.65 -14.23 -7.48
N ILE A 150 6.35 -13.25 -6.63
CA ILE A 150 4.99 -12.92 -6.15
C ILE A 150 4.87 -11.41 -6.07
#